data_AF-A0A954Y585-F1
#
_entry.id   AF-A0A954Y585-F1
#
_cell.length_a   1.000
_cell.length_b   1.000
_cell.length_c   1.000
_cell.angle_alpha   90.00
_cell.angle_beta   90.00
_cell.angle_gamma   90.00
#
_symmetry.space_group_name_H-M   'P 1'
#
loop_
_entity.id
_entity.type
_entity.pdbx_description
1 polymer ?
#
loop_
_entity_poly.entity_id
_entity_poly.type
_entity_poly.pdbx_seq_one_letter_code
_entity_poly.pdbx_strand_id
1 'polypeptide(L)'
;ELRGQSSFATLTAPEEWQLPSIIGLPMAAHHAVSIRNDLPQIFEHTIDGESRTVRTPQLDFMDLGTGSQEGITRRLPLKLNPGIGFVQGPQFVFNLDIDDIFNIGGELDLANNPASPSVIIDSNSNGGGLFVDVNMADGSRSFFEKEFFFDTGADLTVVSEQTAVRLGFDPILDTPDFVLQVEGSGGVQDGIPGFYVDELSLDTVGGSFVAYNVPVAVLDVANPSNPGNVVNGILGTHLFNDRNLVIDANPAIGQGGVGPSLYISDPITLQHTWNAPSGNGNWATTTSWAAPGTPGQLWDVLITSPTAGGTRSDVTGAHAVYRVRVEGESGSPALLWLAPNGQAQGPMLTVYQEVSIGAFGTVDVSSSATLDAATVNIEAGGTLSGGGLVKVGNGPVSGAVRNLAGRIEPQGSLSIHGDLANLSEGVIAFDLGGPAADSIDASRFAFLAGGLEVNLVSGFTPSVNDMFTLITAGESVNGQFATLDLPAGFEWDLTYTSGSVVLTVAGISVGLPGDLNGDGAVNAADYTTWRDGLGTLYTQQDYINWRNNYGATASSAAGSLATLAPEPAGLTCALAILLGILVRPARRSGTC
;
A
#
# COMPACT_ATOMS: atom_id res chain seq x y z
N GLU A 1 20.09 23.80 19.28
CA GLU A 1 19.02 23.39 20.22
C GLU A 1 17.76 24.21 19.93
N LEU A 2 16.80 23.60 19.23
CA LEU A 2 15.53 24.23 18.88
C LEU A 2 14.57 24.08 20.06
N ARG A 3 14.62 25.01 21.02
CA ARG A 3 13.73 25.01 22.19
C ARG A 3 12.42 25.72 21.83
N GLY A 4 11.28 25.01 21.89
CA GLY A 4 9.94 25.62 21.91
C GLY A 4 9.14 25.65 20.60
N GLN A 5 9.34 24.71 19.67
CA GLN A 5 8.44 24.52 18.52
C GLN A 5 7.88 23.09 18.50
N SER A 6 6.84 22.84 19.29
CA SER A 6 6.09 21.57 19.26
C SER A 6 4.77 21.76 18.52
N SER A 7 4.84 21.80 17.19
CA SER A 7 3.79 21.25 16.34
C SER A 7 4.45 20.12 15.58
N PHE A 8 4.04 18.90 15.84
CA PHE A 8 4.72 17.72 15.32
C PHE A 8 4.73 17.73 13.79
N ALA A 9 5.98 17.73 13.36
CA ALA A 9 6.51 17.76 12.03
C ALA A 9 8.03 17.68 12.25
N THR A 10 8.45 16.74 13.10
CA THR A 10 9.69 16.93 13.85
C THR A 10 10.84 16.37 13.03
N LEU A 11 11.64 17.26 12.47
CA LEU A 11 13.00 16.94 12.10
C LEU A 11 13.79 16.55 13.35
N THR A 12 14.43 15.38 13.25
CA THR A 12 15.26 14.67 14.22
C THR A 12 14.52 14.12 15.44
N ALA A 13 14.34 12.79 15.48
CA ALA A 13 13.89 12.05 16.65
C ALA A 13 15.10 11.42 17.39
N PRO A 14 15.21 11.59 18.72
CA PRO A 14 15.91 10.65 19.59
C PRO A 14 15.24 9.26 19.54
N GLU A 15 15.94 8.25 20.05
CA GLU A 15 15.64 6.79 20.02
C GLU A 15 14.27 6.36 20.60
N GLU A 16 13.44 7.30 21.08
CA GLU A 16 12.26 7.04 21.91
C GLU A 16 10.91 7.39 21.21
N TRP A 17 10.90 7.89 19.96
CA TRP A 17 9.69 8.48 19.35
C TRP A 17 9.16 7.68 18.14
N GLN A 18 7.87 7.31 18.17
CA GLN A 18 7.21 6.35 17.26
C GLN A 18 6.38 6.96 16.09
N LEU A 19 6.59 8.20 15.62
CA LEU A 19 5.83 8.74 14.47
C LEU A 19 6.66 9.53 13.45
N PRO A 20 6.35 9.43 12.13
CA PRO A 20 7.11 10.04 11.03
C PRO A 20 6.91 11.58 10.89
N SER A 21 7.90 12.20 10.27
CA SER A 21 8.10 13.64 10.14
C SER A 21 7.18 14.31 9.10
N ILE A 22 6.23 15.11 9.56
CA ILE A 22 5.51 16.09 8.71
C ILE A 22 6.39 17.36 8.57
N ILE A 23 6.16 18.27 7.61
CA ILE A 23 6.61 19.67 7.71
C ILE A 23 5.41 20.48 8.13
N GLY A 24 5.43 21.04 9.32
CA GLY A 24 4.27 21.70 9.90
C GLY A 24 4.12 23.10 9.34
N LEU A 25 2.89 23.56 9.29
CA LEU A 25 2.57 24.96 8.96
C LEU A 25 3.41 25.98 9.76
N PRO A 26 3.73 25.78 11.06
CA PRO A 26 4.63 26.66 11.81
C PRO A 26 6.04 26.80 11.21
N MET A 27 6.60 25.72 10.67
CA MET A 27 7.93 25.75 10.04
C MET A 27 7.86 26.49 8.70
N ALA A 28 6.89 26.13 7.86
CA ALA A 28 6.69 26.77 6.56
C ALA A 28 6.30 28.25 6.66
N ALA A 29 5.75 28.69 7.79
CA ALA A 29 5.41 30.09 8.03
C ALA A 29 6.63 30.97 8.37
N HIS A 30 7.72 30.39 8.86
CA HIS A 30 8.92 31.13 9.31
C HIS A 30 10.18 30.83 8.51
N HIS A 31 10.16 29.75 7.74
CA HIS A 31 11.26 29.33 6.90
C HIS A 31 10.76 29.01 5.50
N ALA A 32 11.57 29.34 4.50
CA ALA A 32 11.45 28.66 3.23
C ALA A 32 11.94 27.22 3.44
N VAL A 33 11.12 26.23 3.07
CA VAL A 33 11.42 24.81 3.28
C VAL A 33 11.70 24.16 1.94
N SER A 34 12.92 23.66 1.75
CA SER A 34 13.31 22.92 0.55
C SER A 34 13.31 21.42 0.83
N ILE A 35 12.46 20.71 0.10
CA ILE A 35 12.34 19.26 0.08
C ILE A 35 13.16 18.77 -1.11
N ARG A 36 14.32 18.21 -0.83
CA ARG A 36 15.35 17.81 -1.79
C ARG A 36 15.26 16.31 -2.08
N ASN A 37 14.31 15.95 -2.93
CA ASN A 37 14.14 14.59 -3.45
C ASN A 37 15.32 14.16 -4.35
N ASP A 38 16.09 15.10 -4.90
CA ASP A 38 17.36 14.83 -5.58
C ASP A 38 18.49 14.36 -4.65
N LEU A 39 18.31 14.48 -3.33
CA LEU A 39 19.25 14.05 -2.30
C LEU A 39 18.56 13.08 -1.32
N PRO A 40 18.16 11.88 -1.77
CA PRO A 40 17.50 10.90 -0.92
C PRO A 40 18.43 10.47 0.22
N GLN A 41 17.92 10.52 1.45
CA GLN A 41 18.56 10.00 2.64
C GLN A 41 18.04 8.59 2.91
N ILE A 42 18.96 7.61 2.96
CA ILE A 42 18.65 6.22 3.25
C ILE A 42 19.57 5.78 4.40
N PHE A 43 18.99 5.40 5.52
CA PHE A 43 19.71 4.93 6.69
C PHE A 43 18.89 3.93 7.50
N GLU A 44 19.54 3.08 8.27
CA GLU A 44 18.88 2.17 9.22
C GLU A 44 18.62 2.88 10.54
N HIS A 45 17.42 2.71 11.09
CA HIS A 45 17.06 3.18 12.42
C HIS A 45 16.45 2.03 13.21
N THR A 46 16.87 1.87 14.47
CA THR A 46 16.34 0.82 15.34
C THR A 46 15.15 1.36 16.11
N ILE A 47 13.97 0.74 15.92
CA ILE A 47 12.73 1.07 16.65
C ILE A 47 12.31 -0.20 17.36
N ASP A 48 12.13 -0.14 18.68
CA ASP A 48 11.72 -1.27 19.52
C ASP A 48 12.61 -2.53 19.36
N GLY A 49 13.90 -2.34 19.07
CA GLY A 49 14.88 -3.42 18.86
C GLY A 49 14.91 -3.99 17.45
N GLU A 50 14.08 -3.49 16.53
CA GLU A 50 14.07 -3.88 15.11
C GLU A 50 14.74 -2.83 14.22
N SER A 51 15.62 -3.27 13.32
CA SER A 51 16.25 -2.40 12.32
C SER A 51 15.31 -2.13 11.14
N ARG A 52 14.91 -0.87 10.97
CA ARG A 52 14.04 -0.39 9.91
C ARG A 52 14.79 0.56 9.00
N THR A 53 14.61 0.40 7.69
CA THR A 53 15.15 1.32 6.70
C THR A 53 14.31 2.59 6.65
N VAL A 54 14.92 3.73 6.94
CA VAL A 54 14.33 5.07 6.78
C VAL A 54 14.74 5.63 5.43
N ARG A 55 13.76 6.19 4.72
CA ARG A 55 13.86 6.78 3.39
C ARG A 55 13.17 8.14 3.45
N THR A 56 13.95 9.21 3.36
CA THR A 56 13.43 10.58 3.44
C THR A 56 14.20 11.47 2.50
N PRO A 57 13.57 12.50 1.89
CA PRO A 57 14.34 13.54 1.24
C PRO A 57 15.23 14.25 2.25
N GLN A 58 16.29 14.88 1.74
CA GLN A 58 16.97 15.92 2.50
C GLN A 58 16.03 17.12 2.65
N LEU A 59 16.02 17.73 3.83
CA LEU A 59 15.24 18.93 4.11
C LEU A 59 16.16 20.08 4.50
N ASP A 60 16.02 21.21 3.83
CA ASP A 60 16.78 22.42 4.12
C ASP A 60 15.83 23.56 4.53
N PHE A 61 16.18 24.27 5.60
CA PHE A 61 15.46 25.45 6.06
C PHE A 61 16.25 26.70 5.73
N MET A 62 15.58 27.65 5.08
CA MET A 62 16.15 28.90 4.62
C MET A 62 15.34 30.09 5.12
N ASP A 63 15.90 31.28 4.94
CA ASP A 63 15.19 32.53 5.21
C ASP A 63 14.00 32.67 4.24
N LEU A 64 12.90 33.25 4.71
CA LEU A 64 11.75 33.54 3.84
C LEU A 64 12.13 34.48 2.69
N GLY A 65 11.51 34.26 1.54
CA GLY A 65 11.73 35.05 0.33
C GLY A 65 13.00 34.66 -0.44
N THR A 66 13.75 33.66 0.02
CA THR A 66 14.91 33.15 -0.72
C THR A 66 14.60 31.92 -1.57
N GLY A 67 13.35 31.44 -1.64
CA GLY A 67 13.02 30.21 -2.37
C GLY A 67 13.42 30.24 -3.86
N SER A 68 13.43 31.41 -4.49
CA SER A 68 13.91 31.56 -5.87
C SER A 68 15.41 31.29 -6.06
N GLN A 69 16.19 31.25 -4.98
CA GLN A 69 17.64 31.01 -5.01
C GLN A 69 17.97 29.51 -5.18
N GLU A 70 16.99 28.62 -4.99
CA GLU A 70 17.14 27.17 -5.14
C GLU A 70 17.21 26.69 -6.61
N GLY A 71 17.18 27.62 -7.57
CA GLY A 71 17.34 27.31 -9.00
C GLY A 71 16.10 26.70 -9.67
N ILE A 72 14.97 26.59 -8.96
CA ILE A 72 13.70 26.14 -9.53
C ILE A 72 12.97 27.34 -10.16
N THR A 73 12.72 27.26 -11.46
CA THR A 73 12.05 28.36 -12.20
C THR A 73 10.53 28.30 -12.08
N ARG A 74 9.96 27.09 -12.14
CA ARG A 74 8.51 26.87 -12.07
C ARG A 74 8.01 27.15 -10.66
N ARG A 75 7.04 28.06 -10.53
CA ARG A 75 6.42 28.40 -9.25
C ARG A 75 4.90 28.53 -9.35
N LEU A 76 4.22 27.99 -8.36
CA LEU A 76 2.79 28.12 -8.13
C LEU A 76 2.56 29.18 -7.05
N PRO A 77 1.72 30.21 -7.28
CA PRO A 77 1.36 31.15 -6.22
C PRO A 77 0.70 30.42 -5.04
N LEU A 78 1.21 30.62 -3.83
CA LEU A 78 0.57 30.15 -2.60
C LEU A 78 -0.36 31.22 -2.05
N LYS A 79 -1.54 30.82 -1.60
CA LYS A 79 -2.46 31.68 -0.85
C LYS A 79 -2.27 31.40 0.63
N LEU A 80 -1.95 32.44 1.39
CA LEU A 80 -1.81 32.39 2.83
C LEU A 80 -3.15 32.80 3.45
N ASN A 81 -3.82 31.88 4.14
CA ASN A 81 -5.10 32.18 4.76
C ASN A 81 -5.10 31.76 6.24
N PRO A 82 -5.23 32.72 7.19
CA PRO A 82 -5.28 34.17 7.00
C PRO A 82 -3.87 34.73 6.80
N GLY A 83 -3.68 35.60 5.81
CA GLY A 83 -2.36 36.16 5.50
C GLY A 83 -1.67 36.89 6.67
N ILE A 84 -2.45 37.50 7.57
CA ILE A 84 -1.91 38.19 8.76
C ILE A 84 -1.22 37.24 9.75
N GLY A 85 -1.68 35.98 9.83
CA GLY A 85 -1.09 34.98 10.74
C GLY A 85 0.37 34.67 10.40
N PHE A 86 0.71 34.69 9.12
CA PHE A 86 2.07 34.46 8.62
C PHE A 86 3.00 35.67 8.83
N VAL A 87 2.46 36.85 9.12
CA VAL A 87 3.26 38.03 9.49
C VAL A 87 3.61 38.01 10.99
N GLN A 88 2.70 37.52 11.83
CA GLN A 88 2.91 37.48 13.28
C GLN A 88 3.69 36.23 13.73
N GLY A 89 3.68 35.17 12.92
CA GLY A 89 4.33 33.89 13.21
C GLY A 89 3.50 32.96 14.09
N PRO A 90 3.90 31.68 14.23
CA PRO A 90 3.30 30.71 15.14
C PRO A 90 3.16 31.21 16.57
N GLN A 91 1.97 30.97 17.09
CA GLN A 91 1.64 31.15 18.49
C GLN A 91 1.82 29.83 19.23
N PHE A 92 2.48 29.91 20.38
CA PHE A 92 2.67 28.80 21.29
C PHE A 92 1.69 28.92 22.45
N VAL A 93 0.91 27.87 22.69
CA VAL A 93 -0.09 27.84 23.77
C VAL A 93 0.46 27.05 24.94
N PHE A 94 0.83 27.77 26.00
CA PHE A 94 1.38 27.18 27.21
C PHE A 94 0.35 26.32 27.95
N ASN A 95 0.75 25.13 28.41
CA ASN A 95 0.02 24.46 29.48
C ASN A 95 0.43 25.11 30.79
N LEU A 96 -0.55 25.66 31.49
CA LEU A 96 -0.36 26.24 32.82
C LEU A 96 -1.08 25.33 33.81
N ASP A 97 -0.52 24.14 34.03
CA ASP A 97 -1.00 23.27 35.08
C ASP A 97 -0.73 23.93 36.44
N ILE A 98 -1.69 23.78 37.36
CA ILE A 98 -1.55 24.25 38.74
C ILE A 98 -0.36 23.58 39.42
N ASP A 99 -0.09 22.31 39.07
CA ASP A 99 1.03 21.57 39.62
C ASP A 99 2.39 22.14 39.16
N ASP A 100 2.48 22.70 37.94
CA ASP A 100 3.68 23.38 37.42
C ASP A 100 3.88 24.77 38.06
N ILE A 101 2.79 25.50 38.31
CA ILE A 101 2.82 26.84 38.91
C ILE A 101 3.15 26.78 40.41
N PHE A 102 2.69 25.75 41.12
CA PHE A 102 2.87 25.61 42.57
C PHE A 102 4.02 24.68 42.97
N ASN A 103 4.79 24.13 42.02
CA ASN A 103 6.00 23.37 42.32
C ASN A 103 7.08 24.31 42.87
N ILE A 104 7.17 24.43 44.19
CA ILE A 104 8.12 25.31 44.89
C ILE A 104 9.55 24.77 44.67
N GLY A 105 10.19 25.17 43.56
CA GLY A 105 11.57 24.82 43.21
C GLY A 105 11.75 24.01 41.92
N GLY A 106 10.68 23.69 41.17
CA GLY A 106 10.77 23.10 39.84
C GLY A 106 10.90 24.16 38.74
N GLU A 107 11.66 23.89 37.69
CA GLU A 107 11.69 24.72 36.48
C GLU A 107 10.34 24.60 35.77
N LEU A 108 9.73 25.73 35.37
CA LEU A 108 8.47 25.73 34.62
C LEU A 108 8.71 25.04 33.27
N ASP A 109 8.19 23.83 33.07
CA ASP A 109 8.38 23.05 31.83
C ASP A 109 7.44 23.49 30.71
N LEU A 110 7.51 24.79 30.39
CA LEU A 110 6.68 25.44 29.38
C LEU A 110 6.97 24.94 27.97
N ALA A 111 8.14 24.35 27.72
CA ALA A 111 8.58 23.96 26.39
C ALA A 111 8.21 22.51 26.03
N ASN A 112 8.21 21.60 27.00
CA ASN A 112 7.96 20.17 26.74
C ASN A 112 6.50 19.75 27.02
N ASN A 113 5.68 20.63 27.60
CA ASN A 113 4.26 20.37 27.89
C ASN A 113 3.36 21.52 27.41
N PRO A 114 3.15 21.73 26.10
CA PRO A 114 2.21 22.73 25.61
C PRO A 114 0.75 22.30 25.81
N ALA A 115 -0.18 23.26 25.95
CA ALA A 115 -1.61 22.96 26.03
C ALA A 115 -2.21 22.60 24.66
N SER A 116 -1.56 23.04 23.58
CA SER A 116 -1.88 22.65 22.21
C SER A 116 -0.63 22.72 21.33
N PRO A 117 -0.59 22.02 20.19
CA PRO A 117 0.43 22.24 19.17
C PRO A 117 0.57 23.72 18.81
N SER A 118 1.76 24.16 18.38
CA SER A 118 1.95 25.51 17.86
C SER A 118 1.03 25.77 16.66
N VAL A 119 0.35 26.92 16.64
CA VAL A 119 -0.65 27.25 15.62
C VAL A 119 -0.29 28.52 14.86
N ILE A 120 -0.64 28.58 13.58
CA ILE A 120 -0.81 29.84 12.86
C ILE A 120 -2.27 30.24 13.01
N ILE A 121 -2.56 31.42 13.55
CA ILE A 121 -3.93 31.94 13.66
C ILE A 121 -4.00 33.43 13.39
N ASP A 122 -5.17 33.95 12.99
CA ASP A 122 -5.42 35.40 12.97
C ASP A 122 -5.81 35.96 14.35
N SER A 123 -6.08 37.27 14.39
CA SER A 123 -6.56 37.98 15.59
C SER A 123 -7.94 37.52 16.09
N ASN A 124 -8.66 36.70 15.33
CA ASN A 124 -9.96 36.13 15.69
C ASN A 124 -9.85 34.62 16.03
N SER A 125 -8.64 34.10 16.15
CA SER A 125 -8.36 32.67 16.43
C SER A 125 -8.81 31.71 15.33
N ASN A 126 -8.95 32.17 14.09
CA ASN A 126 -9.12 31.28 12.93
C ASN A 126 -7.78 30.65 12.56
N GLY A 127 -7.79 29.34 12.25
CA GLY A 127 -6.59 28.59 11.87
C GLY A 127 -5.93 29.08 10.58
N GLY A 128 -4.64 28.82 10.45
CA GLY A 128 -3.87 29.09 9.24
C GLY A 128 -3.83 27.91 8.30
N GLY A 129 -3.57 28.20 7.03
CA GLY A 129 -3.29 27.21 6.01
C GLY A 129 -2.60 27.81 4.78
N LEU A 130 -1.92 26.93 4.05
CA LEU A 130 -1.41 27.19 2.71
C LEU A 130 -2.42 26.65 1.71
N PHE A 131 -2.79 27.44 0.71
CA PHE A 131 -3.75 27.05 -0.31
C PHE A 131 -3.19 27.30 -1.71
N VAL A 132 -3.68 26.54 -2.67
CA VAL A 132 -3.30 26.63 -4.09
C VAL A 132 -4.54 26.50 -4.96
N ASP A 133 -4.47 27.08 -6.15
CA ASP A 133 -5.52 26.89 -7.16
C ASP A 133 -5.21 25.66 -8.01
N VAL A 134 -6.20 24.79 -8.13
CA VAL A 134 -6.12 23.51 -8.83
C VAL A 134 -7.15 23.48 -9.95
N ASN A 135 -6.73 22.94 -11.09
CA ASN A 135 -7.58 22.60 -12.22
C ASN A 135 -7.67 21.08 -12.30
N MET A 136 -8.86 20.54 -12.56
CA MET A 136 -9.05 19.11 -12.80
C MET A 136 -10.06 18.90 -13.92
N ALA A 137 -9.83 17.85 -14.70
CA ALA A 137 -10.72 17.41 -15.76
C ALA A 137 -10.89 15.88 -15.70
N ASP A 138 -12.12 15.44 -15.94
CA ASP A 138 -12.51 14.03 -16.07
C ASP A 138 -13.54 13.90 -17.19
N GLY A 139 -13.17 13.21 -18.27
CA GLY A 139 -13.97 13.14 -19.50
C GLY A 139 -14.37 14.52 -20.03
N SER A 140 -15.68 14.83 -20.00
CA SER A 140 -16.21 16.12 -20.45
C SER A 140 -16.44 17.14 -19.31
N ARG A 141 -16.16 16.77 -18.06
CA ARG A 141 -16.37 17.59 -16.87
C ARG A 141 -15.04 18.16 -16.41
N SER A 142 -15.06 19.41 -15.95
CA SER A 142 -13.87 20.05 -15.42
C SER A 142 -14.22 21.22 -14.51
N PHE A 143 -13.26 21.62 -13.69
CA PHE A 143 -13.25 22.90 -13.02
C PHE A 143 -11.88 23.55 -13.14
N PHE A 144 -11.87 24.87 -12.99
CA PHE A 144 -10.66 25.67 -13.05
C PHE A 144 -10.57 26.58 -11.83
N GLU A 145 -9.34 26.89 -11.42
CA GLU A 145 -8.96 27.81 -10.35
C GLU A 145 -9.70 27.53 -9.03
N LYS A 146 -9.85 26.26 -8.67
CA LYS A 146 -10.50 25.88 -7.42
C LYS A 146 -9.48 25.79 -6.30
N GLU A 147 -9.73 26.50 -5.22
CA GLU A 147 -8.81 26.57 -4.08
C GLU A 147 -8.81 25.26 -3.28
N PHE A 148 -7.63 24.65 -3.17
CA PHE A 148 -7.34 23.44 -2.39
C PHE A 148 -6.38 23.77 -1.26
N PHE A 149 -6.53 23.07 -0.13
CA PHE A 149 -5.56 23.11 0.95
C PHE A 149 -4.29 22.37 0.52
N PHE A 150 -3.13 23.01 0.56
CA PHE A 150 -1.86 22.36 0.28
C PHE A 150 -1.33 21.77 1.58
N ASP A 151 -1.26 20.44 1.64
CA ASP A 151 -0.92 19.71 2.85
C ASP A 151 0.24 18.76 2.60
N THR A 152 1.39 19.07 3.19
CA THR A 152 2.57 18.20 3.11
C THR A 152 2.42 16.90 3.89
N GLY A 153 1.45 16.82 4.81
CA GLY A 153 1.12 15.61 5.57
C GLY A 153 0.07 14.71 4.91
N ALA A 154 -0.56 15.14 3.81
CA ALA A 154 -1.49 14.31 3.07
C ALA A 154 -0.73 13.49 2.01
N ASP A 155 -0.73 12.17 2.14
CA ASP A 155 -0.12 11.28 1.15
C ASP A 155 -0.84 11.39 -0.20
N LEU A 156 -2.18 11.32 -0.18
CA LEU A 156 -3.04 11.34 -1.35
C LEU A 156 -3.79 12.67 -1.49
N THR A 157 -4.12 13.07 -2.71
CA THR A 157 -5.04 14.19 -2.94
C THR A 157 -6.45 13.77 -2.53
N VAL A 158 -7.13 14.64 -1.79
CA VAL A 158 -8.50 14.44 -1.32
C VAL A 158 -9.39 15.47 -2.00
N VAL A 159 -10.59 15.06 -2.43
CA VAL A 159 -11.63 15.95 -2.90
C VAL A 159 -12.85 15.83 -1.99
N SER A 160 -13.54 16.94 -1.72
CA SER A 160 -14.86 16.88 -1.06
C SER A 160 -15.87 16.14 -1.93
N GLU A 161 -16.93 15.63 -1.33
CA GLU A 161 -18.03 14.95 -2.04
C GLU A 161 -18.60 15.86 -3.14
N GLN A 162 -18.78 17.15 -2.85
CA GLN A 162 -19.30 18.10 -3.82
C GLN A 162 -18.30 18.37 -4.96
N THR A 163 -16.98 18.32 -4.71
CA THR A 163 -15.98 18.42 -5.77
C THR A 163 -15.98 17.17 -6.64
N ALA A 164 -16.09 15.98 -6.05
CA ALA A 164 -16.19 14.71 -6.77
C ALA A 164 -17.40 14.71 -7.73
N VAL A 165 -18.58 15.13 -7.25
CA VAL A 165 -19.80 15.22 -8.09
C VAL A 165 -19.63 16.20 -9.26
N ARG A 166 -18.86 17.29 -9.09
CA ARG A 166 -18.57 18.23 -10.17
C ARG A 166 -17.63 17.64 -11.23
N LEU A 167 -16.71 16.77 -10.82
CA LEU A 167 -15.85 16.00 -11.74
C LEU A 167 -16.62 14.86 -12.39
N GLY A 168 -17.70 14.40 -11.76
CA GLY A 168 -18.60 13.42 -12.36
C GLY A 168 -18.71 12.11 -11.61
N PHE A 169 -18.03 11.99 -10.47
CA PHE A 169 -18.09 10.86 -9.57
C PHE A 169 -19.14 11.13 -8.50
N ASP A 170 -20.15 10.27 -8.40
CA ASP A 170 -21.07 10.27 -7.27
C ASP A 170 -20.56 9.24 -6.23
N PRO A 171 -19.96 9.69 -5.11
CA PRO A 171 -19.36 8.76 -4.14
C PRO A 171 -20.38 7.87 -3.42
N ILE A 172 -21.68 8.12 -3.59
CA ILE A 172 -22.76 7.31 -3.01
C ILE A 172 -23.31 6.32 -4.05
N LEU A 173 -23.41 6.74 -5.32
CA LEU A 173 -24.07 5.95 -6.37
C LEU A 173 -23.11 5.18 -7.27
N ASP A 174 -21.90 5.69 -7.48
CA ASP A 174 -20.92 5.07 -8.37
C ASP A 174 -20.06 4.07 -7.59
N THR A 175 -19.64 3.01 -8.28
CA THR A 175 -18.65 2.07 -7.73
C THR A 175 -17.28 2.75 -7.76
N PRO A 176 -16.58 2.86 -6.62
CA PRO A 176 -15.24 3.45 -6.60
C PRO A 176 -14.23 2.56 -7.31
N ASP A 177 -13.20 3.17 -7.91
CA ASP A 177 -12.09 2.46 -8.54
C ASP A 177 -11.25 1.71 -7.49
N PHE A 178 -11.17 2.27 -6.28
CA PHE A 178 -10.51 1.68 -5.13
C PHE A 178 -11.10 2.20 -3.82
N VAL A 179 -10.85 1.50 -2.72
CA VAL A 179 -11.31 1.90 -1.37
C VAL A 179 -10.10 2.05 -0.46
N LEU A 180 -10.14 3.05 0.40
CA LEU A 180 -9.05 3.41 1.31
C LEU A 180 -9.48 3.34 2.78
N GLN A 181 -8.49 3.11 3.63
CA GLN A 181 -8.49 3.49 5.03
C GLN A 181 -7.68 4.78 5.14
N VAL A 182 -8.23 5.80 5.79
CA VAL A 182 -7.55 7.08 6.02
C VAL A 182 -7.39 7.28 7.52
N GLU A 183 -6.17 7.55 7.96
CA GLU A 183 -5.87 7.96 9.33
C GLU A 183 -5.54 9.44 9.36
N GLY A 184 -6.22 10.18 10.24
CA GLY A 184 -5.95 11.60 10.48
C GLY A 184 -5.96 11.93 11.97
N SER A 185 -5.84 13.21 12.30
CA SER A 185 -5.84 13.67 13.71
C SER A 185 -7.14 13.36 14.47
N GLY A 186 -8.24 13.10 13.75
CA GLY A 186 -9.52 12.68 14.30
C GLY A 186 -9.68 11.17 14.50
N GLY A 187 -8.66 10.38 14.14
CA GLY A 187 -8.68 8.92 14.17
C GLY A 187 -8.69 8.28 12.77
N VAL A 188 -8.98 6.98 12.75
CA VAL A 188 -9.00 6.16 11.54
C VAL A 188 -10.42 6.04 10.99
N GLN A 189 -10.59 6.22 9.69
CA GLN A 189 -11.83 6.02 8.97
C GLN A 189 -11.62 5.04 7.80
N ASP A 190 -12.42 3.98 7.79
CA ASP A 190 -12.44 2.96 6.74
C ASP A 190 -13.48 3.24 5.66
N GLY A 191 -13.31 2.61 4.50
CA GLY A 191 -14.32 2.61 3.44
C GLY A 191 -14.36 3.88 2.60
N ILE A 192 -13.30 4.67 2.61
CA ILE A 192 -13.23 5.92 1.85
C ILE A 192 -13.15 5.61 0.36
N PRO A 193 -14.12 6.05 -0.46
CA PRO A 193 -14.10 5.79 -1.89
C PRO A 193 -13.01 6.60 -2.59
N GLY A 194 -12.32 5.96 -3.53
CA GLY A 194 -11.30 6.58 -4.36
C GLY A 194 -11.58 6.38 -5.85
N PHE A 195 -11.17 7.38 -6.64
CA PHE A 195 -11.38 7.43 -8.09
C PHE A 195 -10.11 7.91 -8.79
N TYR A 196 -9.96 7.59 -10.07
CA TYR A 196 -8.96 8.20 -10.93
C TYR A 196 -9.53 9.40 -11.69
N VAL A 197 -8.87 10.55 -11.59
CA VAL A 197 -9.18 11.75 -12.38
C VAL A 197 -8.26 11.76 -13.61
N ASP A 198 -8.82 11.97 -14.80
CA ASP A 198 -8.04 11.97 -16.05
C ASP A 198 -6.86 12.95 -16.02
N GLU A 199 -7.09 14.19 -15.56
CA GLU A 199 -6.08 15.25 -15.53
C GLU A 199 -6.21 16.15 -14.29
N LEU A 200 -5.07 16.47 -13.66
CA LEU A 200 -4.90 17.53 -12.67
C LEU A 200 -3.80 18.47 -13.15
N SER A 201 -4.08 19.77 -13.22
CA SER A 201 -3.09 20.78 -13.59
C SER A 201 -3.03 21.94 -12.60
N LEU A 202 -1.84 22.55 -12.50
CA LEU A 202 -1.56 23.69 -11.65
C LEU A 202 -1.05 24.86 -12.50
N ASP A 203 -1.66 26.02 -12.34
CA ASP A 203 -1.31 27.23 -13.08
C ASP A 203 -0.02 27.85 -12.53
N THR A 204 1.09 27.33 -13.04
CA THR A 204 2.44 27.75 -12.63
C THR A 204 3.01 28.81 -13.56
N VAL A 205 3.83 29.70 -13.01
CA VAL A 205 4.69 30.60 -13.77
C VAL A 205 6.02 29.90 -14.02
N GLY A 206 6.51 29.89 -15.26
CA GLY A 206 7.82 29.30 -15.59
C GLY A 206 7.78 27.86 -16.09
N GLY A 207 6.60 27.35 -16.46
CA GLY A 207 6.37 26.02 -17.01
C GLY A 207 4.91 25.63 -16.79
N SER A 208 4.46 24.49 -17.32
CA SER A 208 3.21 23.85 -16.88
C SER A 208 3.52 22.76 -15.87
N PHE A 209 2.54 22.46 -15.01
CA PHE A 209 2.48 21.22 -14.23
C PHE A 209 1.16 20.54 -14.56
N VAL A 210 1.23 19.31 -15.07
CA VAL A 210 0.08 18.49 -15.43
C VAL A 210 0.39 17.07 -15.01
N ALA A 211 -0.51 16.45 -14.27
CA ALA A 211 -0.51 15.05 -13.91
C ALA A 211 -1.74 14.38 -14.54
N TYR A 212 -1.59 13.14 -14.96
CA TYR A 212 -2.66 12.36 -15.60
C TYR A 212 -2.96 11.11 -14.78
N ASN A 213 -4.19 10.61 -14.89
CA ASN A 213 -4.66 9.42 -14.19
C ASN A 213 -4.35 9.51 -12.68
N VAL A 214 -4.82 10.60 -12.08
CA VAL A 214 -4.48 10.98 -10.71
C VAL A 214 -5.46 10.29 -9.74
N PRO A 215 -4.97 9.42 -8.84
CA PRO A 215 -5.83 8.85 -7.81
C PRO A 215 -6.21 9.94 -6.80
N VAL A 216 -7.51 10.03 -6.48
CA VAL A 216 -8.04 10.92 -5.46
C VAL A 216 -8.95 10.16 -4.50
N ALA A 217 -8.91 10.52 -3.21
CA ALA A 217 -9.90 10.07 -2.23
C ALA A 217 -11.07 11.05 -2.16
N VAL A 218 -12.29 10.57 -1.94
CA VAL A 218 -13.46 11.43 -1.71
C VAL A 218 -13.81 11.44 -0.23
N LEU A 219 -13.55 12.58 0.42
CA LEU A 219 -13.80 12.79 1.85
C LEU A 219 -14.02 14.27 2.14
N ASP A 220 -15.09 14.58 2.87
CA ASP A 220 -15.34 15.92 3.39
C ASP A 220 -14.43 16.20 4.59
N VAL A 221 -13.42 17.06 4.38
CA VAL A 221 -12.49 17.48 5.43
C VAL A 221 -12.78 18.91 5.87
N ALA A 222 -12.85 19.13 7.18
CA ALA A 222 -13.06 20.46 7.76
C ALA A 222 -11.95 21.43 7.36
N ASN A 223 -12.31 22.67 7.05
CA ASN A 223 -11.37 23.71 6.66
C ASN A 223 -10.65 24.26 7.90
N PRO A 224 -9.32 24.10 8.00
CA PRO A 224 -8.57 24.55 9.18
C PRO A 224 -8.64 26.07 9.36
N SER A 225 -8.78 26.83 8.27
CA SER A 225 -8.93 28.29 8.30
C SER A 225 -10.37 28.77 8.53
N ASN A 226 -11.34 27.85 8.46
CA ASN A 226 -12.75 28.14 8.71
C ASN A 226 -13.47 26.86 9.17
N PRO A 227 -13.32 26.46 10.45
CA PRO A 227 -13.69 25.12 10.95
C PRO A 227 -15.18 24.74 10.86
N GLY A 228 -16.05 25.67 10.45
CA GLY A 228 -17.47 25.39 10.16
C GLY A 228 -17.76 25.00 8.71
N ASN A 229 -16.75 24.94 7.85
CA ASN A 229 -16.89 24.66 6.42
C ASN A 229 -15.95 23.53 5.98
N VAL A 230 -16.22 22.95 4.82
CA VAL A 230 -15.41 21.88 4.21
C VAL A 230 -14.48 22.49 3.15
N VAL A 231 -13.24 22.00 3.05
CA VAL A 231 -12.34 22.40 1.95
C VAL A 231 -12.82 21.82 0.63
N ASN A 232 -12.60 22.51 -0.49
CA ASN A 232 -12.93 21.90 -1.80
C ASN A 232 -12.14 20.61 -2.04
N GLY A 233 -10.91 20.57 -1.55
CA GLY A 233 -10.04 19.40 -1.49
C GLY A 233 -8.71 19.74 -0.83
N ILE A 234 -7.87 18.71 -0.70
CA ILE A 234 -6.50 18.75 -0.20
C ILE A 234 -5.59 18.28 -1.32
N LEU A 235 -4.59 19.09 -1.68
CA LEU A 235 -3.54 18.70 -2.60
C LEU A 235 -2.43 17.99 -1.82
N GLY A 236 -2.39 16.66 -1.95
CA GLY A 236 -1.42 15.80 -1.27
C GLY A 236 -0.09 15.67 -2.01
N THR A 237 0.91 15.12 -1.32
CA THR A 237 2.31 15.10 -1.76
C THR A 237 2.65 14.02 -2.78
N HIS A 238 1.82 12.98 -2.97
CA HIS A 238 2.08 11.93 -3.97
C HIS A 238 2.35 12.46 -5.39
N LEU A 239 1.83 13.66 -5.72
CA LEU A 239 2.05 14.33 -7.01
C LEU A 239 3.47 14.85 -7.22
N PHE A 240 4.28 14.90 -6.17
CA PHE A 240 5.56 15.60 -6.14
C PHE A 240 6.73 14.74 -5.67
N ASN A 241 6.52 13.44 -5.44
CA ASN A 241 7.55 12.55 -4.91
C ASN A 241 8.82 12.51 -5.77
N ASP A 242 8.69 12.69 -7.09
CA ASP A 242 9.78 12.73 -8.05
C ASP A 242 10.34 14.14 -8.30
N ARG A 243 10.04 15.13 -7.45
CA ARG A 243 10.42 16.54 -7.67
C ARG A 243 10.93 17.19 -6.40
N ASN A 244 11.89 18.10 -6.55
CA ASN A 244 12.20 19.02 -5.46
C ASN A 244 11.08 20.03 -5.31
N LEU A 245 10.73 20.31 -4.05
CA LEU A 245 9.76 21.32 -3.69
C LEU A 245 10.42 22.40 -2.85
N VAL A 246 10.05 23.65 -3.05
CA VAL A 246 10.38 24.73 -2.10
C VAL A 246 9.10 25.42 -1.70
N ILE A 247 8.77 25.35 -0.42
CA ILE A 247 7.63 26.04 0.17
C ILE A 247 8.16 27.34 0.74
N ASP A 248 7.86 28.46 0.09
CA ASP A 248 8.25 29.80 0.54
C ASP A 248 7.01 30.62 0.82
N ALA A 249 6.58 30.65 2.09
CA ALA A 249 5.39 31.36 2.51
C ALA A 249 5.60 32.88 2.68
N ASN A 250 6.65 33.46 2.08
CA ASN A 250 7.01 34.88 2.19
C ASN A 250 5.81 35.82 2.02
N PRO A 251 5.29 36.43 3.11
CA PRO A 251 4.09 37.25 3.03
C PRO A 251 4.34 38.53 2.21
N ALA A 252 3.47 38.81 1.25
CA ALA A 252 3.60 40.01 0.42
C ALA A 252 3.23 41.29 1.21
N ILE A 253 4.22 41.94 1.83
CA ILE A 253 4.04 43.18 2.62
C ILE A 253 4.04 44.48 1.77
N GLY A 254 3.59 44.40 0.52
CA GLY A 254 3.37 45.58 -0.34
C GLY A 254 4.62 46.26 -0.92
N GLN A 255 5.80 45.64 -0.82
CA GLN A 255 7.08 46.21 -1.30
C GLN A 255 7.47 45.80 -2.74
N GLY A 256 6.64 45.00 -3.43
CA GLY A 256 7.04 44.33 -4.68
C GLY A 256 8.01 43.16 -4.41
N GLY A 257 8.12 42.23 -5.36
CA GLY A 257 8.90 40.98 -5.21
C GLY A 257 8.08 39.73 -5.55
N VAL A 258 8.70 38.56 -5.43
CA VAL A 258 7.99 37.28 -5.58
C VAL A 258 7.17 37.06 -4.30
N GLY A 259 5.85 36.94 -4.46
CA GLY A 259 4.94 36.63 -3.36
C GLY A 259 5.10 35.18 -2.87
N PRO A 260 4.28 34.76 -1.91
CA PRO A 260 4.30 33.40 -1.39
C PRO A 260 4.16 32.40 -2.54
N SER A 261 5.05 31.41 -2.60
CA SER A 261 5.21 30.54 -3.76
C SER A 261 5.61 29.12 -3.37
N LEU A 262 5.03 28.14 -4.04
CA LEU A 262 5.49 26.76 -4.08
C LEU A 262 6.30 26.58 -5.36
N TYR A 263 7.60 26.38 -5.22
CA TYR A 263 8.48 26.07 -6.35
C TYR A 263 8.50 24.57 -6.59
N ILE A 264 8.36 24.15 -7.85
CA ILE A 264 8.22 22.73 -8.23
C ILE A 264 9.23 22.42 -9.33
N SER A 265 10.25 21.62 -9.04
CA SER A 265 11.27 21.28 -10.05
C SER A 265 10.70 20.43 -11.19
N ASP A 266 11.51 20.25 -12.24
CA ASP A 266 11.31 19.12 -13.17
C ASP A 266 11.55 17.79 -12.45
N PRO A 267 11.09 16.64 -13.00
CA PRO A 267 11.38 15.35 -12.39
C PRO A 267 12.88 15.16 -12.15
N ILE A 268 13.23 14.69 -10.96
CA ILE A 268 14.61 14.42 -10.53
C ILE A 268 15.05 13.01 -10.92
N THR A 269 14.11 12.14 -11.27
CA THR A 269 14.37 10.78 -11.72
C THR A 269 14.42 10.72 -13.24
N LEU A 270 15.21 9.78 -13.74
CA LEU A 270 15.25 9.43 -15.15
C LEU A 270 14.95 7.94 -15.29
N GLN A 271 14.14 7.60 -16.30
CA GLN A 271 13.88 6.20 -16.60
C GLN A 271 15.12 5.56 -17.23
N HIS A 272 15.55 4.44 -16.67
CA HIS A 272 16.63 3.60 -17.17
C HIS A 272 16.08 2.21 -17.52
N THR A 273 15.97 1.95 -18.83
CA THR A 273 15.45 0.68 -19.33
C THR A 273 16.57 -0.35 -19.50
N TRP A 274 16.36 -1.54 -18.97
CA TRP A 274 17.22 -2.69 -19.18
C TRP A 274 17.25 -3.07 -20.67
N ASN A 275 18.45 -3.28 -21.21
CA ASN A 275 18.68 -3.54 -22.63
C ASN A 275 19.98 -4.35 -22.83
N ALA A 276 20.19 -5.39 -22.02
CA ALA A 276 21.37 -6.25 -22.16
C ALA A 276 21.44 -6.86 -23.58
N PRO A 277 22.58 -6.79 -24.29
CA PRO A 277 22.68 -7.28 -25.68
C PRO A 277 22.32 -8.76 -25.87
N SER A 278 22.56 -9.60 -24.86
CA SER A 278 22.20 -11.02 -24.83
C SER A 278 20.84 -11.29 -24.17
N GLY A 279 20.07 -10.26 -23.83
CA GLY A 279 18.91 -10.34 -22.94
C GLY A 279 19.30 -10.54 -21.48
N ASN A 280 20.39 -11.24 -21.19
CA ASN A 280 20.83 -11.53 -19.82
C ASN A 280 22.12 -10.81 -19.46
N GLY A 281 22.26 -10.32 -18.24
CA GLY A 281 23.50 -9.66 -17.80
C GLY A 281 23.51 -9.21 -16.35
N ASN A 282 24.68 -8.76 -15.89
CA ASN A 282 24.87 -8.22 -14.55
C ASN A 282 24.36 -6.77 -14.48
N TRP A 283 23.54 -6.48 -13.46
CA TRP A 283 22.91 -5.18 -13.17
C TRP A 283 23.89 -3.99 -13.22
N ALA A 284 25.12 -4.19 -12.74
CA ALA A 284 26.15 -3.16 -12.69
C ALA A 284 26.85 -2.89 -14.05
N THR A 285 26.55 -3.67 -15.09
CA THR A 285 27.17 -3.53 -16.41
C THR A 285 26.60 -2.32 -17.12
N THR A 286 27.44 -1.30 -17.35
CA THR A 286 26.95 -0.02 -17.90
C THR A 286 26.33 -0.13 -19.28
N THR A 287 26.80 -1.06 -20.10
CA THR A 287 26.28 -1.31 -21.45
C THR A 287 25.01 -2.15 -21.50
N SER A 288 24.51 -2.63 -20.35
CA SER A 288 23.25 -3.37 -20.27
C SER A 288 22.02 -2.48 -20.11
N TRP A 289 22.20 -1.15 -20.17
CA TRP A 289 21.14 -0.15 -20.04
C TRP A 289 21.01 0.63 -21.35
N ALA A 290 19.77 0.92 -21.78
CA ALA A 290 19.50 1.65 -23.02
C ALA A 290 20.21 3.01 -23.08
N ALA A 291 20.26 3.71 -21.93
CA ALA A 291 21.18 4.80 -21.67
C ALA A 291 22.34 4.27 -20.81
N PRO A 292 23.56 4.13 -21.36
CA PRO A 292 24.66 3.52 -20.61
C PRO A 292 25.01 4.28 -19.33
N GLY A 293 25.09 3.57 -18.21
CA GLY A 293 25.37 4.17 -16.90
C GLY A 293 25.41 3.14 -15.78
N THR A 294 25.74 3.60 -14.57
CA THR A 294 25.73 2.74 -13.38
C THR A 294 24.49 3.05 -12.54
N PRO A 295 23.72 2.02 -12.11
CA PRO A 295 22.55 2.20 -11.26
C PRO A 295 22.84 3.05 -10.02
N GLY A 296 22.00 4.06 -9.79
CA GLY A 296 22.11 4.98 -8.66
C GLY A 296 20.75 5.38 -8.11
N GLN A 297 20.75 6.08 -6.97
CA GLN A 297 19.56 6.32 -6.14
C GLN A 297 18.42 7.08 -6.83
N LEU A 298 18.70 7.80 -7.93
CA LEU A 298 17.69 8.55 -8.70
C LEU A 298 17.20 7.82 -9.95
N TRP A 299 17.61 6.57 -10.16
CA TRP A 299 17.20 5.78 -11.31
C TRP A 299 15.78 5.25 -11.11
N ASP A 300 14.89 5.57 -12.04
CA ASP A 300 13.62 4.86 -12.20
C ASP A 300 13.88 3.69 -13.15
N VAL A 301 13.96 2.48 -12.61
CA VAL A 301 14.40 1.32 -13.36
C VAL A 301 13.23 0.60 -13.99
N LEU A 302 13.31 0.40 -15.31
CA LEU A 302 12.37 -0.45 -16.06
C LEU A 302 13.11 -1.67 -16.61
N ILE A 303 12.72 -2.86 -16.15
CA ILE A 303 13.17 -4.12 -16.75
C ILE A 303 12.04 -4.62 -17.62
N THR A 304 12.30 -4.62 -18.92
CA THR A 304 11.37 -5.14 -19.91
C THR A 304 12.08 -6.04 -20.90
N SER A 305 11.32 -6.86 -21.61
CA SER A 305 11.86 -7.85 -22.55
C SER A 305 11.55 -7.47 -24.00
N PRO A 306 12.36 -6.60 -24.64
CA PRO A 306 12.18 -6.29 -26.06
C PRO A 306 12.64 -7.43 -26.99
N THR A 307 13.27 -8.48 -26.45
CA THR A 307 13.88 -9.59 -27.21
C THR A 307 13.10 -10.87 -27.05
N ALA A 308 12.84 -11.55 -28.18
CA ALA A 308 12.21 -12.88 -28.17
C ALA A 308 13.00 -13.87 -27.29
N GLY A 309 12.32 -14.50 -26.33
CA GLY A 309 12.92 -15.49 -25.42
C GLY A 309 13.19 -15.01 -23.99
N GLY A 310 12.91 -13.74 -23.68
CA GLY A 310 12.99 -13.21 -22.32
C GLY A 310 14.28 -12.43 -22.00
N THR A 311 14.28 -11.75 -20.86
CA THR A 311 15.43 -11.00 -20.34
C THR A 311 15.70 -11.33 -18.88
N ARG A 312 16.95 -11.22 -18.44
CA ARG A 312 17.35 -11.37 -17.04
C ARG A 312 18.35 -10.30 -16.61
N SER A 313 18.07 -9.64 -15.50
CA SER A 313 18.99 -8.70 -14.86
C SER A 313 19.48 -9.24 -13.50
N ASP A 314 20.79 -9.44 -13.38
CA ASP A 314 21.42 -10.10 -12.23
C ASP A 314 21.99 -9.06 -11.24
N VAL A 315 21.34 -8.88 -10.09
CA VAL A 315 21.85 -8.06 -8.98
C VAL A 315 22.74 -8.94 -8.10
N THR A 316 24.07 -8.72 -8.15
CA THR A 316 25.06 -9.54 -7.42
C THR A 316 25.75 -8.80 -6.27
N GLY A 317 25.46 -7.51 -6.08
CA GLY A 317 26.04 -6.66 -5.06
C GLY A 317 25.00 -5.75 -4.42
N ALA A 318 25.46 -4.78 -3.63
CA ALA A 318 24.59 -3.77 -3.03
C ALA A 318 24.32 -2.63 -4.02
N HIS A 319 23.04 -2.33 -4.27
CA HIS A 319 22.60 -1.23 -5.12
C HIS A 319 21.44 -0.48 -4.47
N ALA A 320 21.35 0.81 -4.75
CA ALA A 320 20.21 1.64 -4.37
C ALA A 320 19.67 2.38 -5.59
N VAL A 321 18.36 2.32 -5.80
CA VAL A 321 17.64 2.97 -6.92
C VAL A 321 16.34 3.60 -6.43
N TYR A 322 15.70 4.42 -7.25
CA TYR A 322 14.51 5.17 -6.84
C TYR A 322 13.25 4.31 -6.87
N ARG A 323 13.00 3.64 -8.01
CA ARG A 323 11.85 2.77 -8.28
C ARG A 323 12.31 1.61 -9.14
N VAL A 324 11.64 0.47 -9.04
CA VAL A 324 11.83 -0.66 -9.95
C VAL A 324 10.48 -1.13 -10.50
N ARG A 325 10.41 -1.31 -11.81
CA ARG A 325 9.27 -1.89 -12.53
C ARG A 325 9.77 -3.05 -13.39
N VAL A 326 9.15 -4.22 -13.25
CA VAL A 326 9.51 -5.44 -13.98
C VAL A 326 8.31 -5.95 -14.76
N GLU A 327 8.38 -5.91 -16.09
CA GLU A 327 7.25 -6.22 -16.97
C GLU A 327 7.74 -6.94 -18.22
N GLY A 328 7.19 -8.11 -18.50
CA GLY A 328 7.47 -8.86 -19.71
C GLY A 328 6.30 -8.86 -20.68
N GLU A 329 6.40 -9.72 -21.68
CA GLU A 329 5.31 -10.05 -22.59
C GLU A 329 5.18 -11.58 -22.70
N SER A 330 4.03 -12.05 -23.18
CA SER A 330 3.83 -13.47 -23.46
C SER A 330 4.89 -13.98 -24.45
N GLY A 331 5.73 -14.92 -24.01
CA GLY A 331 6.84 -15.46 -24.80
C GLY A 331 8.17 -14.69 -24.68
N SER A 332 8.16 -13.57 -23.96
CA SER A 332 9.33 -12.74 -23.64
C SER A 332 9.24 -12.27 -22.17
N PRO A 333 9.41 -13.16 -21.19
CA PRO A 333 9.33 -12.78 -19.78
C PRO A 333 10.49 -11.87 -19.37
N ALA A 334 10.29 -11.06 -18.33
CA ALA A 334 11.33 -10.23 -17.73
C ALA A 334 11.65 -10.70 -16.31
N LEU A 335 12.92 -10.99 -16.03
CA LEU A 335 13.37 -11.45 -14.71
C LEU A 335 14.35 -10.46 -14.10
N LEU A 336 14.02 -9.95 -12.91
CA LEU A 336 14.96 -9.38 -11.96
C LEU A 336 15.42 -10.48 -11.01
N TRP A 337 16.69 -10.82 -11.04
CA TRP A 337 17.24 -11.85 -10.16
C TRP A 337 18.25 -11.26 -9.18
N LEU A 338 17.93 -11.28 -7.89
CA LEU A 338 18.88 -10.97 -6.83
C LEU A 338 19.69 -12.24 -6.53
N ALA A 339 20.76 -12.40 -7.30
CA ALA A 339 21.48 -13.66 -7.44
C ALA A 339 22.46 -13.92 -6.27
N PRO A 340 22.56 -15.16 -5.76
CA PRO A 340 23.57 -15.52 -4.79
C PRO A 340 24.97 -15.20 -5.31
N ASN A 341 25.78 -14.50 -4.51
CA ASN A 341 27.13 -14.08 -4.88
C ASN A 341 28.23 -14.90 -4.17
N GLY A 342 27.85 -16.01 -3.52
CA GLY A 342 28.75 -16.88 -2.76
C GLY A 342 29.26 -16.29 -1.44
N GLN A 343 28.75 -15.12 -1.02
CA GLN A 343 29.04 -14.52 0.28
C GLN A 343 28.00 -14.94 1.33
N ALA A 344 28.36 -14.79 2.61
CA ALA A 344 27.46 -15.08 3.73
C ALA A 344 26.24 -14.14 3.77
N GLN A 345 26.42 -12.89 3.37
CA GLN A 345 25.35 -11.94 3.08
C GLN A 345 25.24 -11.80 1.56
N GLY A 346 24.08 -12.11 0.99
CA GLY A 346 23.83 -12.00 -0.44
C GLY A 346 23.72 -10.55 -0.92
N PRO A 347 23.32 -10.33 -2.18
CA PRO A 347 23.09 -8.98 -2.70
C PRO A 347 21.95 -8.28 -1.96
N MET A 348 22.01 -6.95 -1.92
CA MET A 348 20.94 -6.10 -1.39
C MET A 348 20.52 -5.09 -2.45
N LEU A 349 19.24 -5.08 -2.80
CA LEU A 349 18.65 -4.02 -3.63
C LEU A 349 17.77 -3.14 -2.74
N THR A 350 18.22 -1.92 -2.47
CA THR A 350 17.42 -0.91 -1.80
C THR A 350 16.66 -0.09 -2.83
N VAL A 351 15.35 -0.01 -2.68
CA VAL A 351 14.46 0.79 -3.53
C VAL A 351 13.81 1.87 -2.68
N TYR A 352 13.95 3.12 -3.11
CA TYR A 352 13.49 4.27 -2.33
C TYR A 352 11.96 4.38 -2.27
N GLN A 353 11.29 4.06 -3.37
CA GLN A 353 9.83 3.99 -3.46
C GLN A 353 9.39 2.52 -3.56
N GLU A 354 8.81 2.16 -4.69
CA GLU A 354 8.12 0.91 -4.92
C GLU A 354 8.89 -0.02 -5.85
N VAL A 355 8.63 -1.31 -5.66
CA VAL A 355 8.86 -2.35 -6.66
C VAL A 355 7.49 -2.77 -7.21
N SER A 356 7.26 -2.58 -8.50
CA SER A 356 6.07 -3.11 -9.20
C SER A 356 6.48 -4.28 -10.11
N ILE A 357 5.73 -5.37 -9.99
CA ILE A 357 5.92 -6.59 -10.78
C ILE A 357 4.66 -6.77 -11.64
N GLY A 358 4.76 -6.38 -12.90
CA GLY A 358 3.67 -6.45 -13.87
C GLY A 358 3.64 -7.77 -14.64
N ALA A 359 2.76 -7.84 -15.64
CA ALA A 359 2.52 -9.03 -16.45
C ALA A 359 3.82 -9.64 -16.98
N PHE A 360 3.99 -10.97 -16.83
CA PHE A 360 5.17 -11.74 -17.25
C PHE A 360 6.51 -11.22 -16.67
N GLY A 361 6.45 -10.37 -15.66
CA GLY A 361 7.57 -9.93 -14.85
C GLY A 361 7.78 -10.88 -13.68
N THR A 362 9.03 -11.12 -13.32
CA THR A 362 9.41 -11.88 -12.12
C THR A 362 10.48 -11.14 -11.35
N VAL A 363 10.30 -11.02 -10.04
CA VAL A 363 11.38 -10.65 -9.12
C VAL A 363 11.69 -11.88 -8.28
N ASP A 364 12.90 -12.41 -8.44
CA ASP A 364 13.39 -13.56 -7.67
C ASP A 364 14.41 -13.07 -6.63
N VAL A 365 14.06 -13.25 -5.36
CA VAL A 365 14.90 -12.91 -4.20
C VAL A 365 15.48 -14.20 -3.62
N SER A 366 16.71 -14.54 -4.01
CA SER A 366 17.36 -15.77 -3.57
C SER A 366 17.61 -15.81 -2.04
N SER A 367 17.85 -17.00 -1.48
CA SER A 367 17.82 -17.24 -0.03
C SER A 367 18.76 -16.44 0.87
N SER A 368 19.81 -15.83 0.32
CA SER A 368 20.70 -14.92 1.06
C SER A 368 20.56 -13.46 0.65
N ALA A 369 19.73 -13.17 -0.35
CA ALA A 369 19.52 -11.83 -0.87
C ALA A 369 18.50 -11.04 -0.06
N THR A 370 18.57 -9.72 -0.17
CA THR A 370 17.61 -8.80 0.43
C THR A 370 17.06 -7.84 -0.61
N LEU A 371 15.73 -7.81 -0.74
CA LEU A 371 15.01 -6.72 -1.39
C LEU A 371 14.48 -5.79 -0.30
N ASP A 372 14.86 -4.52 -0.34
CA ASP A 372 14.46 -3.55 0.68
C ASP A 372 13.77 -2.35 0.02
N ALA A 373 12.44 -2.34 0.02
CA ALA A 373 11.62 -1.33 -0.66
C ALA A 373 10.67 -0.61 0.32
N ALA A 374 10.10 0.53 -0.06
CA ALA A 374 9.00 1.09 0.74
C ALA A 374 7.73 0.22 0.61
N THR A 375 7.45 -0.26 -0.60
CA THR A 375 6.36 -1.21 -0.90
C THR A 375 6.75 -2.14 -2.04
N VAL A 376 6.15 -3.33 -2.07
CA VAL A 376 6.25 -4.27 -3.21
C VAL A 376 4.83 -4.59 -3.67
N ASN A 377 4.53 -4.30 -4.93
CA ASN A 377 3.22 -4.56 -5.55
C ASN A 377 3.38 -5.62 -6.64
N ILE A 378 2.60 -6.70 -6.54
CA ILE A 378 2.54 -7.75 -7.56
C ILE A 378 1.21 -7.61 -8.29
N GLU A 379 1.28 -7.13 -9.52
CA GLU A 379 0.13 -6.86 -10.38
C GLU A 379 -0.24 -8.11 -11.18
N ALA A 380 -1.30 -8.00 -11.99
CA ALA A 380 -1.81 -9.12 -12.78
C ALA A 380 -0.72 -9.75 -13.67
N GLY A 381 -0.49 -11.06 -13.48
CA GLY A 381 0.52 -11.82 -14.22
C GLY A 381 1.98 -11.60 -13.81
N GLY A 382 2.24 -10.82 -12.76
CA GLY A 382 3.56 -10.70 -12.14
C GLY A 382 3.82 -11.77 -11.09
N THR A 383 5.09 -12.07 -10.84
CA THR A 383 5.52 -13.08 -9.85
C THR A 383 6.61 -12.54 -8.92
N LEU A 384 6.41 -12.66 -7.60
CA LEU A 384 7.47 -12.60 -6.61
C LEU A 384 7.89 -14.03 -6.23
N SER A 385 9.17 -14.37 -6.38
CA SER A 385 9.69 -15.70 -6.07
C SER A 385 10.94 -15.68 -5.21
N GLY A 386 11.33 -16.86 -4.72
CA GLY A 386 12.57 -17.08 -3.99
C GLY A 386 12.39 -17.25 -2.48
N GLY A 387 13.50 -17.34 -1.76
CA GLY A 387 13.52 -17.63 -0.31
C GLY A 387 14.33 -16.63 0.50
N GLY A 388 14.54 -15.42 -0.04
CA GLY A 388 15.33 -14.38 0.61
C GLY A 388 14.52 -13.53 1.59
N LEU A 389 15.08 -12.37 1.92
CA LEU A 389 14.43 -11.38 2.77
C LEU A 389 13.83 -10.25 1.94
N VAL A 390 12.55 -9.94 2.16
CA VAL A 390 11.88 -8.74 1.64
C VAL A 390 11.57 -7.81 2.81
N LYS A 391 12.25 -6.67 2.88
CA LYS A 391 11.95 -5.60 3.84
C LYS A 391 11.02 -4.59 3.17
N VAL A 392 9.93 -4.24 3.85
CA VAL A 392 8.95 -3.23 3.41
C VAL A 392 8.68 -2.20 4.50
N GLY A 393 8.21 -1.03 4.09
CA GLY A 393 7.92 0.09 4.96
C GLY A 393 9.00 1.17 4.94
N ASN A 394 8.77 2.21 5.73
CA ASN A 394 9.63 3.37 5.79
C ASN A 394 9.78 3.86 7.24
N GLY A 395 10.90 3.52 7.88
CA GLY A 395 11.14 3.83 9.29
C GLY A 395 10.04 3.27 10.20
N PRO A 396 9.35 4.12 11.00
CA PRO A 396 8.25 3.67 11.86
C PRO A 396 7.00 3.24 11.07
N VAL A 397 6.87 3.66 9.81
CA VAL A 397 5.72 3.31 8.98
C VAL A 397 5.91 1.91 8.44
N SER A 398 4.99 1.01 8.80
CA SER A 398 4.98 -0.35 8.27
C SER A 398 4.53 -0.33 6.81
N GLY A 399 5.14 -1.19 6.00
CA GLY A 399 4.75 -1.42 4.61
C GLY A 399 4.28 -2.85 4.42
N ALA A 400 3.83 -3.14 3.20
CA ALA A 400 3.33 -4.45 2.83
C ALA A 400 3.96 -4.95 1.52
N VAL A 401 4.13 -6.26 1.43
CA VAL A 401 4.16 -6.97 0.14
C VAL A 401 2.70 -7.21 -0.24
N ARG A 402 2.25 -6.58 -1.32
CA ARG A 402 0.86 -6.61 -1.77
C ARG A 402 0.76 -7.42 -3.06
N ASN A 403 0.18 -8.60 -2.96
CA ASN A 403 -0.24 -9.36 -4.12
C ASN A 403 -1.63 -8.91 -4.56
N LEU A 404 -1.69 -8.01 -5.53
CA LEU A 404 -2.92 -7.38 -5.99
C LEU A 404 -3.71 -8.35 -6.88
N ALA A 405 -3.04 -8.98 -7.85
CA ALA A 405 -3.63 -9.91 -8.81
C ALA A 405 -2.61 -10.88 -9.44
N GLY A 406 -1.41 -10.97 -8.88
CA GLY A 406 -0.33 -11.81 -9.40
C GLY A 406 -0.08 -13.03 -8.53
N ARG A 407 1.20 -13.40 -8.44
CA ARG A 407 1.62 -14.65 -7.79
C ARG A 407 2.79 -14.46 -6.84
N ILE A 408 2.73 -15.13 -5.68
CA ILE A 408 3.88 -15.31 -4.79
C ILE A 408 4.27 -16.80 -4.77
N GLU A 409 5.53 -17.09 -5.06
CA GLU A 409 6.12 -18.44 -5.13
C GLU A 409 7.37 -18.51 -4.23
N PRO A 410 7.22 -18.65 -2.89
CA PRO A 410 8.35 -18.93 -2.01
C PRO A 410 9.17 -20.13 -2.51
N GLN A 411 10.49 -20.09 -2.32
CA GLN A 411 11.37 -21.24 -2.52
C GLN A 411 12.14 -21.50 -1.21
N GLY A 412 11.74 -22.52 -0.48
CA GLY A 412 12.19 -22.79 0.89
C GLY A 412 11.48 -21.90 1.92
N SER A 413 12.07 -20.75 2.26
CA SER A 413 11.49 -19.85 3.27
C SER A 413 11.64 -18.40 2.85
N LEU A 414 10.55 -17.77 2.41
CA LEU A 414 10.54 -16.34 2.09
C LEU A 414 10.22 -15.53 3.36
N SER A 415 11.15 -14.68 3.79
CA SER A 415 10.92 -13.81 4.95
C SER A 415 10.45 -12.43 4.49
N ILE A 416 9.38 -11.92 5.11
CA ILE A 416 8.84 -10.58 4.89
C ILE A 416 8.96 -9.79 6.20
N HIS A 417 9.83 -8.80 6.22
CA HIS A 417 9.90 -7.83 7.33
C HIS A 417 8.86 -6.73 7.10
N GLY A 418 7.63 -7.00 7.53
CA GLY A 418 6.46 -6.16 7.32
C GLY A 418 5.19 -6.99 7.18
N ASP A 419 4.17 -6.41 6.55
CA ASP A 419 2.89 -7.08 6.31
C ASP A 419 2.92 -7.87 4.99
N LEU A 420 2.19 -8.99 4.95
CA LEU A 420 1.82 -9.72 3.74
C LEU A 420 0.35 -9.45 3.44
N ALA A 421 0.00 -9.02 2.22
CA ALA A 421 -1.37 -8.82 1.80
C ALA A 421 -1.65 -9.52 0.47
N ASN A 422 -2.46 -10.57 0.48
CA ASN A 422 -2.97 -11.25 -0.72
C ASN A 422 -4.41 -10.83 -0.98
N LEU A 423 -4.67 -10.15 -2.09
CA LEU A 423 -6.00 -9.68 -2.47
C LEU A 423 -6.79 -10.77 -3.21
N SER A 424 -8.05 -10.48 -3.55
CA SER A 424 -9.01 -11.45 -4.09
C SER A 424 -8.58 -12.12 -5.41
N GLU A 425 -7.71 -11.48 -6.19
CA GLU A 425 -7.20 -12.03 -7.45
C GLU A 425 -5.78 -12.60 -7.32
N GLY A 426 -5.13 -12.42 -6.17
CA GLY A 426 -3.77 -12.91 -5.93
C GLY A 426 -3.74 -14.40 -5.60
N VAL A 427 -2.70 -15.09 -6.08
CA VAL A 427 -2.41 -16.50 -5.73
C VAL A 427 -1.10 -16.61 -4.96
N ILE A 428 -1.08 -17.39 -3.88
CA ILE A 428 0.15 -17.82 -3.22
C ILE A 428 0.33 -19.32 -3.46
N ALA A 429 1.49 -19.72 -3.96
CA ALA A 429 1.78 -21.10 -4.32
C ALA A 429 2.95 -21.67 -3.52
N PHE A 430 2.77 -22.89 -3.00
CA PHE A 430 3.79 -23.57 -2.20
C PHE A 430 4.12 -24.94 -2.79
N ASP A 431 5.40 -25.26 -2.92
CA ASP A 431 5.87 -26.61 -3.21
C ASP A 431 6.18 -27.34 -1.89
N LEU A 432 5.64 -28.56 -1.76
CA LEU A 432 5.91 -29.45 -0.63
C LEU A 432 6.89 -30.54 -1.05
N GLY A 433 8.03 -30.63 -0.38
CA GLY A 433 9.00 -31.70 -0.62
C GLY A 433 10.15 -31.75 0.38
N GLY A 434 10.35 -32.90 1.04
CA GLY A 434 11.54 -33.16 1.84
C GLY A 434 11.82 -32.13 2.96
N PRO A 435 13.06 -31.99 3.46
CA PRO A 435 13.32 -31.29 4.74
C PRO A 435 13.06 -29.77 4.76
N ALA A 436 12.58 -29.15 3.68
CA ALA A 436 12.11 -27.77 3.68
C ALA A 436 10.96 -27.64 2.65
N ALA A 437 9.73 -27.75 3.14
CA ALA A 437 8.57 -27.28 2.38
C ALA A 437 8.63 -25.75 2.28
N ASP A 438 8.05 -25.22 1.20
CA ASP A 438 7.96 -23.78 1.05
C ASP A 438 7.15 -23.16 2.18
N SER A 439 7.59 -21.99 2.63
CA SER A 439 6.94 -21.22 3.69
C SER A 439 7.16 -19.72 3.51
N ILE A 440 6.25 -18.93 4.06
CA ILE A 440 6.38 -17.49 4.20
C ILE A 440 6.36 -17.13 5.69
N ASP A 441 7.31 -16.30 6.12
CA ASP A 441 7.36 -15.75 7.46
C ASP A 441 7.20 -14.23 7.39
N ALA A 442 6.02 -13.72 7.75
CA ALA A 442 5.72 -12.29 7.82
C ALA A 442 5.90 -11.80 9.26
N SER A 443 6.74 -10.79 9.48
CA SER A 443 7.03 -10.32 10.84
C SER A 443 5.85 -9.63 11.52
N ARG A 444 4.82 -9.22 10.77
CA ARG A 444 3.62 -8.56 11.28
C ARG A 444 2.33 -9.26 10.86
N PHE A 445 1.49 -8.63 10.05
CA PHE A 445 0.19 -9.16 9.68
C PHE A 445 0.25 -9.94 8.36
N ALA A 446 -0.59 -10.96 8.24
CA ALA A 446 -0.90 -11.61 6.97
C ALA A 446 -2.39 -11.46 6.66
N PHE A 447 -2.73 -10.66 5.64
CA PHE A 447 -4.09 -10.51 5.14
C PHE A 447 -4.30 -11.45 3.96
N LEU A 448 -5.23 -12.39 4.09
CA LEU A 448 -5.45 -13.47 3.14
C LEU A 448 -6.83 -13.36 2.50
N ALA A 449 -6.83 -13.22 1.19
CA ALA A 449 -7.94 -13.49 0.28
C ALA A 449 -7.41 -14.34 -0.90
N GLY A 450 -8.13 -14.41 -2.02
CA GLY A 450 -7.61 -15.00 -3.25
C GLY A 450 -7.37 -16.52 -3.16
N GLY A 451 -6.40 -17.01 -3.94
CA GLY A 451 -6.15 -18.45 -4.09
C GLY A 451 -4.92 -18.96 -3.34
N LEU A 452 -5.03 -20.17 -2.80
CA LEU A 452 -3.90 -21.00 -2.38
C LEU A 452 -3.68 -22.10 -3.41
N GLU A 453 -2.45 -22.24 -3.89
CA GLU A 453 -2.02 -23.38 -4.68
C GLU A 453 -0.95 -24.16 -3.91
N VAL A 454 -1.03 -25.48 -3.95
CA VAL A 454 -0.05 -26.36 -3.34
C VAL A 454 0.34 -27.45 -4.33
N ASN A 455 1.63 -27.61 -4.55
CA ASN A 455 2.19 -28.64 -5.41
C ASN A 455 3.04 -29.61 -4.59
N LEU A 456 3.14 -30.86 -5.04
CA LEU A 456 4.08 -31.82 -4.46
C LEU A 456 5.32 -31.88 -5.36
N VAL A 457 6.49 -31.65 -4.77
CA VAL A 457 7.78 -31.85 -5.46
C VAL A 457 7.86 -33.30 -5.93
N SER A 458 8.41 -33.51 -7.13
CA SER A 458 8.50 -34.83 -7.74
C SER A 458 9.10 -35.90 -6.79
N GLY A 459 8.35 -36.99 -6.59
CA GLY A 459 8.74 -38.09 -5.72
C GLY A 459 8.44 -37.90 -4.24
N PHE A 460 7.89 -36.74 -3.84
CA PHE A 460 7.38 -36.54 -2.49
C PHE A 460 5.98 -37.15 -2.34
N THR A 461 5.74 -37.86 -1.24
CA THR A 461 4.43 -38.40 -0.89
C THR A 461 4.19 -38.11 0.58
N PRO A 462 3.32 -37.14 0.91
CA PRO A 462 2.94 -36.84 2.27
C PRO A 462 2.36 -38.05 2.99
N SER A 463 2.62 -38.16 4.29
CA SER A 463 1.98 -39.12 5.19
C SER A 463 0.81 -38.49 5.92
N VAL A 464 -0.18 -39.30 6.31
CA VAL A 464 -1.30 -38.81 7.14
C VAL A 464 -0.75 -38.25 8.45
N ASN A 465 -1.28 -37.08 8.84
CA ASN A 465 -0.84 -36.22 9.94
C ASN A 465 0.47 -35.46 9.70
N ASP A 466 1.04 -35.48 8.49
CA ASP A 466 2.05 -34.49 8.14
C ASP A 466 1.42 -33.09 8.19
N MET A 467 2.15 -32.15 8.78
CA MET A 467 1.74 -30.75 8.91
C MET A 467 2.78 -29.86 8.25
N PHE A 468 2.31 -28.94 7.41
CA PHE A 468 3.12 -27.95 6.72
C PHE A 468 2.64 -26.57 7.16
N THR A 469 3.48 -25.84 7.90
CA THR A 469 3.21 -24.43 8.21
C THR A 469 3.57 -23.61 6.98
N LEU A 470 2.54 -23.19 6.23
CA LEU A 470 2.71 -22.46 4.97
C LEU A 470 3.00 -20.98 5.23
N ILE A 471 2.29 -20.38 6.18
CA ILE A 471 2.45 -18.96 6.54
C ILE A 471 2.56 -18.85 8.05
N THR A 472 3.54 -18.06 8.51
CA THR A 472 3.62 -17.54 9.87
C THR A 472 3.49 -16.02 9.84
N ALA A 473 2.77 -15.46 10.81
CA ALA A 473 2.59 -14.02 10.99
C ALA A 473 2.92 -13.67 12.45
N GLY A 474 3.83 -12.71 12.66
CA GLY A 474 4.26 -12.29 13.99
C GLY A 474 3.15 -11.65 14.84
N GLU A 475 2.21 -10.96 14.19
CA GLU A 475 1.07 -10.30 14.85
C GLU A 475 -0.22 -11.10 14.66
N SER A 476 -0.77 -11.09 13.43
CA SER A 476 -1.98 -11.87 13.16
C SER A 476 -2.20 -12.25 11.69
N VAL A 477 -2.76 -13.44 11.47
CA VAL A 477 -3.38 -13.88 10.22
C VAL A 477 -4.84 -13.43 10.21
N ASN A 478 -5.23 -12.67 9.18
CA ASN A 478 -6.57 -12.15 8.98
C ASN A 478 -7.12 -12.62 7.63
N GLY A 479 -8.38 -13.06 7.60
CA GLY A 479 -9.00 -13.61 6.39
C GLY A 479 -8.61 -15.06 6.11
N GLN A 480 -9.06 -15.56 4.96
CA GLN A 480 -8.85 -16.94 4.50
C GLN A 480 -8.76 -16.96 2.96
N PHE A 481 -8.12 -17.98 2.41
CA PHE A 481 -8.10 -18.19 0.96
C PHE A 481 -9.51 -18.56 0.48
N ALA A 482 -9.96 -17.92 -0.58
CA ALA A 482 -11.28 -18.13 -1.18
C ALA A 482 -11.30 -19.36 -2.11
N THR A 483 -10.17 -19.68 -2.74
CA THR A 483 -10.02 -20.86 -3.61
C THR A 483 -8.79 -21.67 -3.19
N LEU A 484 -8.90 -22.99 -3.30
CA LEU A 484 -7.84 -23.94 -2.95
C LEU A 484 -7.58 -24.84 -4.16
N ASP A 485 -6.35 -24.85 -4.66
CA ASP A 485 -5.85 -25.81 -5.63
C ASP A 485 -4.82 -26.70 -4.91
N LEU A 486 -5.26 -27.88 -4.48
CA LEU A 486 -4.48 -28.78 -3.64
C LEU A 486 -4.22 -30.11 -4.35
N PRO A 487 -3.10 -30.80 -4.04
CA PRO A 487 -2.76 -32.05 -4.69
C PRO A 487 -3.84 -33.12 -4.49
N ALA A 488 -4.25 -33.76 -5.58
CA ALA A 488 -5.20 -34.87 -5.52
C ALA A 488 -4.61 -36.10 -4.80
N GLY A 489 -5.50 -37.00 -4.33
CA GLY A 489 -5.11 -38.25 -3.65
C GLY A 489 -4.96 -38.13 -2.12
N PHE A 490 -5.17 -36.94 -1.56
CA PHE A 490 -5.15 -36.68 -0.12
C PHE A 490 -6.42 -35.98 0.33
N GLU A 491 -6.81 -36.20 1.59
CA GLU A 491 -7.75 -35.34 2.29
C GLU A 491 -6.93 -34.29 3.03
N TRP A 492 -7.11 -33.02 2.65
CA TRP A 492 -6.39 -31.90 3.22
C TRP A 492 -7.27 -31.15 4.20
N ASP A 493 -6.68 -30.78 5.34
CA ASP A 493 -7.29 -29.85 6.30
C ASP A 493 -6.42 -28.59 6.38
N LEU A 494 -7.04 -27.43 6.17
CA LEU A 494 -6.37 -26.14 6.21
C LEU A 494 -6.80 -25.38 7.46
N THR A 495 -5.91 -25.32 8.45
CA THR A 495 -6.17 -24.67 9.72
C THR A 495 -5.59 -23.26 9.73
N TYR A 496 -6.46 -22.29 10.04
CA TYR A 496 -6.08 -20.90 10.29
C TYR A 496 -6.04 -20.66 11.81
N THR A 497 -4.88 -20.32 12.33
CA THR A 497 -4.71 -19.84 13.71
C THR A 497 -4.51 -18.33 13.71
N SER A 498 -4.44 -17.71 14.89
CA SER A 498 -4.14 -16.29 14.97
C SER A 498 -2.79 -15.92 14.38
N GLY A 499 -1.80 -16.83 14.35
CA GLY A 499 -0.43 -16.54 13.89
C GLY A 499 0.10 -17.44 12.79
N SER A 500 -0.71 -18.37 12.27
CA SER A 500 -0.25 -19.30 11.22
C SER A 500 -1.36 -19.88 10.35
N VAL A 501 -0.96 -20.29 9.15
CA VAL A 501 -1.73 -21.14 8.24
C VAL A 501 -1.03 -22.49 8.14
N VAL A 502 -1.71 -23.56 8.56
CA VAL A 502 -1.16 -24.91 8.60
C VAL A 502 -1.99 -25.84 7.72
N LEU A 503 -1.34 -26.45 6.74
CA LEU A 503 -1.92 -27.49 5.90
C LEU A 503 -1.58 -28.85 6.50
N THR A 504 -2.61 -29.65 6.80
CA THR A 504 -2.46 -30.98 7.38
C THR A 504 -2.99 -32.04 6.41
N VAL A 505 -2.26 -33.14 6.29
CA VAL A 505 -2.75 -34.34 5.60
C VAL A 505 -3.72 -35.06 6.55
N ALA A 506 -5.01 -34.75 6.49
CA ALA A 506 -6.03 -35.36 7.35
C ALA A 506 -6.27 -36.84 7.03
N GLY A 507 -6.04 -37.23 5.78
CA GLY A 507 -6.26 -38.59 5.31
C GLY A 507 -5.69 -38.83 3.91
N ILE A 508 -5.79 -40.07 3.45
CA ILE A 508 -5.55 -40.40 2.06
C ILE A 508 -6.91 -40.41 1.38
N SER A 509 -7.09 -39.56 0.37
CA SER A 509 -8.25 -39.63 -0.49
C SER A 509 -8.01 -40.77 -1.46
N VAL A 510 -8.45 -41.97 -1.05
CA VAL A 510 -8.53 -43.11 -1.96
C VAL A 510 -9.62 -42.75 -2.95
N GLY A 511 -9.21 -42.34 -4.16
CA GLY A 511 -10.13 -42.06 -5.26
C GLY A 511 -11.24 -43.09 -5.28
N LEU A 512 -12.48 -42.61 -5.32
CA LEU A 512 -13.68 -43.41 -5.18
C LEU A 512 -13.54 -44.65 -6.09
N PRO A 513 -13.41 -45.88 -5.57
CA PRO A 513 -12.99 -47.00 -6.42
C PRO A 513 -13.93 -47.19 -7.60
N GLY A 514 -13.47 -46.92 -8.83
CA GLY A 514 -14.33 -46.91 -10.02
C GLY A 514 -14.60 -45.55 -10.65
N ASP A 515 -14.20 -44.46 -10.00
CA ASP A 515 -14.09 -43.11 -10.56
C ASP A 515 -12.78 -43.03 -11.35
N LEU A 516 -12.89 -43.28 -12.65
CA LEU A 516 -11.76 -43.46 -13.55
C LEU A 516 -11.43 -42.16 -14.31
N ASN A 517 -12.37 -41.21 -14.36
CA ASN A 517 -12.12 -39.87 -14.88
C ASN A 517 -11.80 -38.84 -13.78
N GLY A 518 -11.90 -39.21 -12.50
CA GLY A 518 -11.56 -38.38 -11.35
C GLY A 518 -12.57 -37.27 -11.07
N ASP A 519 -13.81 -37.41 -11.54
CA ASP A 519 -14.86 -36.39 -11.40
C ASP A 519 -15.63 -36.46 -10.06
N GLY A 520 -15.23 -37.39 -9.19
CA GLY A 520 -15.82 -37.60 -7.87
C GLY A 520 -17.11 -38.43 -7.92
N ALA A 521 -17.51 -38.99 -9.05
CA ALA A 521 -18.71 -39.81 -9.18
C ALA A 521 -18.50 -41.02 -10.09
N VAL A 522 -18.69 -42.23 -9.58
CA VAL A 522 -18.65 -43.44 -10.40
C VAL A 522 -19.92 -43.52 -11.26
N ASN A 523 -19.83 -43.11 -12.52
CA ASN A 523 -20.95 -42.97 -13.43
C ASN A 523 -20.65 -43.54 -14.83
N ALA A 524 -21.49 -43.22 -15.83
CA ALA A 524 -21.34 -43.76 -17.18
C ALA A 524 -20.10 -43.20 -17.92
N ALA A 525 -19.61 -42.02 -17.55
CA ALA A 525 -18.41 -41.40 -18.11
C ALA A 525 -17.15 -42.21 -17.77
N ASP A 526 -17.08 -42.80 -16.56
CA ASP A 526 -15.97 -43.67 -16.16
C ASP A 526 -15.90 -44.95 -16.98
N TYR A 527 -17.06 -45.45 -17.44
CA TYR A 527 -17.09 -46.61 -18.32
C TYR A 527 -16.43 -46.31 -19.66
N THR A 528 -16.68 -45.13 -20.23
CA THR A 528 -16.03 -44.71 -21.47
C THR A 528 -14.53 -44.53 -21.28
N THR A 529 -14.11 -43.92 -20.17
CA THR A 529 -12.69 -43.77 -19.79
C THR A 529 -12.00 -45.13 -19.63
N TRP A 530 -12.64 -46.09 -18.95
CA TRP A 530 -12.17 -47.47 -18.85
C TRP A 530 -12.01 -48.12 -20.23
N ARG A 531 -13.02 -48.00 -21.09
CA ARG A 531 -13.06 -48.62 -22.41
C ARG A 531 -11.94 -48.11 -23.31
N ASP A 532 -11.69 -46.82 -23.28
CA ASP A 532 -10.70 -46.17 -24.13
C ASP A 532 -9.26 -46.45 -23.66
N GLY A 533 -9.07 -46.70 -22.36
CA GLY A 533 -7.78 -47.08 -21.77
C GLY A 533 -7.59 -48.58 -21.50
N LEU A 534 -8.51 -49.47 -21.92
CA LEU A 534 -8.44 -50.90 -21.60
C LEU A 534 -7.23 -51.58 -22.24
N GLY A 535 -6.36 -52.14 -21.40
CA GLY A 535 -5.14 -52.83 -21.81
C GLY A 535 -3.90 -51.92 -21.92
N THR A 536 -4.05 -50.62 -21.67
CA THR A 536 -2.94 -49.66 -21.57
C THR A 536 -2.91 -48.99 -20.21
N LEU A 537 -3.98 -48.25 -19.87
CA LEU A 537 -4.12 -47.50 -18.62
C LEU A 537 -4.98 -48.23 -17.58
N TYR A 538 -5.97 -49.00 -18.03
CA TYR A 538 -6.92 -49.69 -17.16
C TYR A 538 -6.97 -51.19 -17.44
N THR A 539 -7.30 -51.94 -16.40
CA THR A 539 -7.36 -53.39 -16.37
C THR A 539 -8.80 -53.89 -16.26
N GLN A 540 -8.97 -55.21 -16.34
CA GLN A 540 -10.25 -55.85 -16.06
C GLN A 540 -10.67 -55.69 -14.58
N GLN A 541 -9.71 -55.47 -13.67
CA GLN A 541 -10.00 -55.23 -12.25
C GLN A 541 -10.65 -53.84 -12.04
N ASP A 542 -10.23 -52.84 -12.82
CA ASP A 542 -10.79 -51.48 -12.74
C ASP A 542 -12.25 -51.45 -13.20
N TYR A 543 -12.61 -52.27 -14.18
CA TYR A 543 -14.01 -52.51 -14.54
C TYR A 543 -14.84 -53.10 -13.40
N ILE A 544 -14.26 -54.04 -12.65
CA ILE A 544 -14.93 -54.64 -11.49
C ILE A 544 -15.12 -53.58 -10.40
N ASN A 545 -14.13 -52.71 -10.21
CA ASN A 545 -14.21 -51.59 -9.27
C ASN A 545 -15.29 -50.58 -9.70
N TRP A 546 -15.32 -50.15 -10.96
CA TRP A 546 -16.40 -49.32 -11.53
C TRP A 546 -17.77 -49.95 -11.36
N ARG A 547 -17.93 -51.22 -11.75
CA ARG A 547 -19.21 -51.92 -11.68
C ARG A 547 -19.73 -52.02 -10.24
N ASN A 548 -18.84 -52.33 -9.30
CA ASN A 548 -19.21 -52.54 -7.89
C ASN A 548 -19.58 -51.23 -7.19
N ASN A 549 -19.12 -50.09 -7.71
CA ASN A 549 -19.35 -48.77 -7.11
C ASN A 549 -20.21 -47.87 -7.99
N TYR A 550 -20.84 -48.39 -9.05
CA TYR A 550 -21.65 -47.58 -9.97
C TYR A 550 -22.79 -46.86 -9.24
N GLY A 551 -22.83 -45.53 -9.38
CA GLY A 551 -23.74 -44.64 -8.67
C GLY A 551 -23.21 -44.16 -7.32
N ALA A 552 -22.01 -44.57 -6.89
CA ALA A 552 -21.34 -43.96 -5.77
C ALA A 552 -20.86 -42.56 -6.17
N THR A 553 -21.01 -41.62 -5.24
CA THR A 553 -20.43 -40.27 -5.34
C THR A 553 -19.53 -40.10 -4.14
N ALA A 554 -18.32 -39.60 -4.35
CA ALA A 554 -17.47 -39.15 -3.27
C ALA A 554 -18.29 -38.12 -2.49
N SER A 555 -18.51 -38.37 -1.21
CA SER A 555 -19.04 -37.35 -0.34
C SER A 555 -18.03 -36.22 -0.38
N SER A 556 -18.38 -35.15 -1.08
CA SER A 556 -17.67 -33.90 -0.96
C SER A 556 -17.67 -33.63 0.54
N ALA A 557 -16.52 -33.69 1.19
CA ALA A 557 -16.28 -32.83 2.33
C ALA A 557 -16.18 -31.39 1.81
N ALA A 558 -17.19 -30.95 1.05
CA ALA A 558 -17.67 -29.60 1.22
C ALA A 558 -18.14 -29.61 2.67
N GLY A 559 -17.29 -29.08 3.56
CA GLY A 559 -17.82 -28.47 4.75
C GLY A 559 -18.98 -27.63 4.26
N SER A 560 -20.19 -28.08 4.58
CA SER A 560 -21.35 -27.24 4.49
C SER A 560 -21.02 -26.10 5.43
N LEU A 561 -20.46 -25.02 4.88
CA LEU A 561 -20.82 -23.71 5.34
C LEU A 561 -22.33 -23.71 5.17
N ALA A 562 -23.02 -24.08 6.25
CA ALA A 562 -24.27 -23.46 6.55
C ALA A 562 -23.94 -21.98 6.52
N THR A 563 -24.13 -21.38 5.35
CA THR A 563 -24.38 -19.97 5.23
C THR A 563 -25.56 -19.77 6.17
N LEU A 564 -25.28 -19.24 7.35
CA LEU A 564 -26.28 -18.43 8.02
C LEU A 564 -26.60 -17.36 6.98
N ALA A 565 -27.66 -17.63 6.22
CA ALA A 565 -28.28 -16.64 5.38
C ALA A 565 -28.44 -15.40 6.26
N PRO A 566 -28.05 -14.21 5.80
CA PRO A 566 -28.38 -13.00 6.50
C PRO A 566 -29.89 -13.00 6.66
N GLU A 567 -30.40 -13.12 7.89
CA GLU A 567 -31.81 -12.92 8.11
C GLU A 567 -32.10 -11.48 7.63
N PRO A 568 -33.02 -11.27 6.69
CA PRO A 568 -33.43 -9.92 6.38
C PRO A 568 -33.93 -9.30 7.68
N ALA A 569 -33.47 -8.08 7.99
CA ALA A 569 -33.93 -7.25 9.09
C ALA A 569 -35.41 -6.82 8.92
N GLY A 570 -36.31 -7.79 8.70
CA GLY A 570 -37.72 -7.63 8.37
C GLY A 570 -38.67 -7.97 9.52
N LEU A 571 -38.18 -8.48 10.66
CA LEU A 571 -39.04 -8.85 11.79
C LEU A 571 -39.06 -7.85 12.95
N THR A 572 -38.24 -6.79 12.92
CA THR A 572 -38.32 -5.67 13.87
C THR A 572 -39.38 -4.61 13.49
N CYS A 573 -39.88 -4.61 12.25
CA CYS A 573 -40.92 -3.65 11.80
C CYS A 573 -42.37 -4.15 11.93
N ALA A 574 -42.62 -5.42 12.28
CA ALA A 574 -43.98 -5.95 12.44
C ALA A 574 -44.55 -5.81 13.88
N LEU A 575 -43.70 -5.51 14.88
CA LEU A 575 -44.13 -5.34 16.27
C LEU A 575 -44.38 -3.88 16.69
N ALA A 576 -43.99 -2.90 15.87
CA ALA A 576 -44.25 -1.47 16.10
C ALA A 576 -45.64 -1.00 15.61
N ILE A 577 -46.35 -1.80 14.81
CA ILE A 577 -47.68 -1.44 14.26
C ILE A 577 -48.84 -1.95 15.16
N LEU A 578 -48.59 -2.82 16.14
CA LEU A 578 -49.63 -3.37 17.04
C LEU A 578 -49.73 -2.67 18.42
N LEU A 579 -48.84 -1.71 18.74
CA LEU A 579 -48.90 -0.94 20.01
C LEU A 579 -49.38 0.52 19.83
N GLY A 580 -49.74 0.94 18.61
CA GLY A 580 -50.23 2.31 18.32
C GLY A 580 -51.76 2.50 18.29
N ILE A 581 -52.57 1.45 18.50
CA ILE A 581 -54.05 1.52 18.34
C ILE A 581 -54.82 1.53 19.69
N LEU A 582 -54.14 1.46 20.84
CA LEU A 582 -54.80 1.37 22.16
C LEU A 582 -54.47 2.53 23.12
N VAL A 583 -54.51 3.78 22.68
CA VAL A 583 -54.75 4.93 23.58
C VAL A 583 -55.65 5.97 22.90
N ARG A 584 -56.97 5.79 23.04
CA ARG A 584 -57.95 6.88 22.89
C ARG A 584 -58.11 7.58 24.24
N PRO A 585 -57.82 8.89 24.39
CA PRO A 585 -58.31 9.63 25.54
C PRO A 585 -59.80 9.92 25.38
N ALA A 586 -60.57 9.49 26.37
CA ALA A 586 -61.99 9.71 26.48
C ALA A 586 -62.32 11.21 26.61
N ARG A 587 -63.37 11.62 25.89
CA ARG A 587 -64.07 12.90 26.07
C ARG A 587 -64.52 13.05 27.53
N ARG A 588 -64.27 14.24 28.11
CA ARG A 588 -65.09 14.81 29.18
C ARG A 588 -65.49 16.24 28.81
N SER A 589 -66.73 16.37 28.36
CA SER A 589 -67.64 17.44 28.77
C SER A 589 -67.75 17.42 30.31
N GLY A 590 -67.97 18.50 31.06
CA GLY A 590 -68.22 19.92 30.85
C GLY A 590 -68.71 20.50 32.19
N THR A 591 -68.86 21.83 32.27
CA THR A 591 -69.53 22.64 33.32
C THR A 591 -68.87 22.66 34.72
N CYS A 592 -68.74 23.78 35.43
CA CYS A 592 -69.41 25.08 35.41
C CYS A 592 -68.41 26.22 35.68
#